data_AF-A0A5B9DDX1-F1
#
_entry.id   AF-A0A5B9DDX1-F1
#
_cell.length_a   1.000
_cell.length_b   1.000
_cell.length_c   1.000
_cell.angle_alpha   90.00
_cell.angle_beta   90.00
_cell.angle_gamma   90.00
#
_symmetry.space_group_name_H-M   'P 1'
#
loop_
_entity.id
_entity.type
_entity.pdbx_description
1 polymer ?
#
loop_
_entity_poly.entity_id
_entity_poly.type
_entity_poly.pdbx_seq_one_letter_code
_entity_poly.pdbx_strand_id
1 'polypeptide(L)'
;MLNGKDVKVDQNLPTKWEYPLYRQLINSCGLASILMLMDPNKNPKLKKILDNIGELIDPIIFKIIPVKESEFIYQYVLQYVLLKALSRDSEKYKFLSKFLTDQFKYDYENQKLISNFNLAESHQKFIEHEMFSIAKAYDRYILEGNTIPTLMLKNETFSVKNDMDLKILMSIFGFDFVAYNSTNGALVYNKKDKEFLDILCKSYINPENRILFGDGKHWQILTGLHTRDLDKWIMKNEKIAPKSSIKDYVISYNDPIIPKQHSVQLKEIISQNYFYIFTKKKSDNSILWEHLQNAIAQDIPNEMDETSNSQNNRTDNKFYKDGLIGDDELF
;
A
#
# COMPACT_ATOMS: atom_id res chain seq x y z
N MET A 1 -15.16 42.46 -16.21
CA MET A 1 -13.73 42.50 -16.58
C MET A 1 -12.97 43.02 -15.37
N LEU A 2 -12.27 42.16 -14.64
CA LEU A 2 -11.44 42.59 -13.50
C LEU A 2 -10.01 42.74 -14.00
N ASN A 3 -9.42 43.90 -13.70
CA ASN A 3 -8.07 44.28 -14.08
C ASN A 3 -7.05 43.26 -13.54
N GLY A 4 -6.34 42.59 -14.44
CA GLY A 4 -5.34 41.57 -14.16
C GLY A 4 -4.04 42.11 -13.57
N LYS A 5 -4.10 42.77 -12.40
CA LYS A 5 -2.91 43.34 -11.75
C LYS A 5 -2.48 42.73 -10.41
N ASP A 6 -3.24 41.84 -9.76
CA ASP A 6 -2.82 41.31 -8.44
C ASP A 6 -3.05 39.82 -8.19
N VAL A 7 -3.24 39.01 -9.22
CA VAL A 7 -3.20 37.54 -9.07
C VAL A 7 -2.19 36.98 -10.05
N LYS A 8 -0.95 36.80 -9.59
CA LYS A 8 -0.07 35.80 -10.20
C LYS A 8 -0.69 34.44 -9.90
N VAL A 9 -1.62 34.00 -10.75
CA VAL A 9 -1.97 32.58 -10.84
C VAL A 9 -0.68 31.91 -11.24
N ASP A 10 -0.04 31.24 -10.29
CA ASP A 10 1.18 30.51 -10.59
C ASP A 10 0.79 29.33 -11.49
N GLN A 11 1.00 29.49 -12.80
CA GLN A 11 0.75 28.48 -13.83
C GLN A 11 1.58 27.21 -13.59
N ASN A 12 2.49 27.23 -12.61
CA ASN A 12 3.34 26.11 -12.22
C ASN A 12 2.77 25.28 -11.05
N LEU A 13 1.60 25.61 -10.48
CA LEU A 13 1.00 24.74 -9.46
C LEU A 13 0.63 23.40 -10.10
N PRO A 14 1.15 22.26 -9.61
CA PRO A 14 0.87 20.97 -10.20
C PRO A 14 -0.59 20.60 -9.95
N THR A 15 -1.51 20.96 -10.85
CA THR A 15 -2.94 20.61 -10.75
C THR A 15 -3.18 19.11 -10.98
N LYS A 16 -2.15 18.39 -11.45
CA LYS A 16 -2.13 16.95 -11.64
C LYS A 16 -0.74 16.37 -11.35
N TRP A 17 -0.71 15.24 -10.67
CA TRP A 17 0.42 14.34 -10.56
C TRP A 17 0.28 13.20 -11.56
N GLU A 18 1.36 12.94 -12.29
CA GLU A 18 1.43 11.81 -13.22
C GLU A 18 2.04 10.59 -12.51
N TYR A 19 1.15 9.75 -11.97
CA TYR A 19 1.50 8.42 -11.48
C TYR A 19 1.16 7.35 -12.52
N PRO A 20 1.88 6.21 -12.52
CA PRO A 20 1.48 5.06 -13.30
C PRO A 20 0.12 4.56 -12.83
N LEU A 21 -0.56 3.84 -13.71
CA LEU A 21 -1.80 3.17 -13.41
C LEU A 21 -1.52 1.68 -13.35
N TYR A 22 -1.35 1.17 -12.13
CA TYR A 22 -1.09 -0.25 -11.93
C TYR A 22 -2.38 -1.00 -11.64
N ARG A 23 -2.52 -2.17 -12.29
CA ARG A 23 -3.62 -3.11 -12.02
C ARG A 23 -3.40 -3.80 -10.69
N GLN A 24 -4.49 -4.18 -10.04
CA GLN A 24 -4.40 -5.03 -8.86
C GLN A 24 -4.58 -6.50 -9.19
N LEU A 25 -3.96 -7.35 -8.37
CA LEU A 25 -4.46 -8.69 -8.09
C LEU A 25 -5.74 -8.62 -7.24
N ILE A 26 -6.53 -9.69 -7.17
CA ILE A 26 -7.78 -9.72 -6.38
C ILE A 26 -7.53 -9.20 -4.95
N ASN A 27 -8.33 -8.23 -4.50
CA ASN A 27 -8.28 -7.61 -3.16
C ASN A 27 -6.94 -6.94 -2.78
N SER A 28 -6.04 -6.71 -3.74
CA SER A 28 -4.72 -6.14 -3.50
C SER A 28 -4.61 -4.65 -3.83
N CYS A 29 -5.75 -3.94 -3.92
CA CYS A 29 -5.82 -2.50 -4.21
C CYS A 29 -4.87 -1.64 -3.37
N GLY A 30 -4.62 -2.03 -2.12
CA GLY A 30 -3.63 -1.40 -1.24
C GLY A 30 -2.21 -1.51 -1.79
N LEU A 31 -1.78 -2.72 -2.17
CA LEU A 31 -0.44 -2.97 -2.71
C LEU A 31 -0.24 -2.24 -4.06
N ALA A 32 -1.22 -2.35 -4.95
CA ALA A 32 -1.21 -1.62 -6.23
C ALA A 32 -1.13 -0.09 -6.02
N SER A 33 -1.88 0.45 -5.05
CA SER A 33 -1.83 1.88 -4.72
C SER A 33 -0.48 2.32 -4.17
N ILE A 34 0.16 1.52 -3.32
CA ILE A 34 1.53 1.80 -2.85
C ILE A 34 2.50 1.83 -4.03
N LEU A 35 2.44 0.87 -4.96
CA LEU A 35 3.28 0.89 -6.16
C LEU A 35 3.06 2.15 -7.00
N MET A 36 1.81 2.56 -7.18
CA MET A 36 1.51 3.79 -7.94
C MET A 36 2.10 5.03 -7.26
N LEU A 37 2.00 5.16 -5.92
CA LEU A 37 2.57 6.31 -5.19
C LEU A 37 4.09 6.36 -5.25
N MET A 38 4.75 5.19 -5.17
CA MET A 38 6.20 5.11 -5.16
C MET A 38 6.83 5.27 -6.56
N ASP A 39 6.06 4.96 -7.61
CA ASP A 39 6.42 5.06 -9.03
C ASP A 39 7.85 4.55 -9.35
N PRO A 40 8.05 3.22 -9.35
CA PRO A 40 9.35 2.62 -9.68
C PRO A 40 9.89 3.06 -11.04
N ASN A 41 9.02 3.35 -12.01
CA ASN A 41 9.44 3.77 -13.35
C ASN A 41 10.16 5.13 -13.33
N LYS A 42 9.78 6.04 -12.42
CA LYS A 42 10.44 7.33 -12.22
C LYS A 42 11.50 7.32 -11.10
N ASN A 43 11.67 6.19 -10.40
CA ASN A 43 12.63 6.04 -9.30
C ASN A 43 13.55 4.81 -9.50
N PRO A 44 14.70 4.97 -10.20
CA PRO A 44 15.60 3.86 -10.53
C PRO A 44 16.11 3.08 -9.31
N LYS A 45 16.30 3.77 -8.17
CA LYS A 45 16.76 3.14 -6.94
C LYS A 45 15.70 2.20 -6.37
N LEU A 46 14.45 2.68 -6.29
CA LEU A 46 13.33 1.88 -5.86
C LEU A 46 13.10 0.69 -6.79
N LYS A 47 13.15 0.92 -8.10
CA LYS A 47 13.03 -0.13 -9.10
C LYS A 47 14.07 -1.22 -8.87
N LYS A 48 15.34 -0.86 -8.66
CA LYS A 48 16.41 -1.82 -8.35
C LYS A 48 16.13 -2.61 -7.07
N ILE A 49 15.60 -1.98 -6.02
CA ILE A 49 15.23 -2.69 -4.78
C ILE A 49 14.14 -3.73 -5.05
N LEU A 50 13.09 -3.34 -5.77
CA LEU A 50 11.97 -4.22 -6.11
C LEU A 50 12.41 -5.36 -7.04
N ASP A 51 13.23 -5.06 -8.05
CA ASP A 51 13.79 -6.05 -8.98
C ASP A 51 14.65 -7.06 -8.21
N ASN A 52 15.59 -6.60 -7.37
CA ASN A 52 16.46 -7.48 -6.59
C ASN A 52 15.67 -8.42 -5.67
N ILE A 53 14.65 -7.91 -4.96
CA ILE A 53 13.83 -8.76 -4.09
C ILE A 53 12.96 -9.69 -4.94
N GLY A 54 12.41 -9.20 -6.04
CA GLY A 54 11.66 -10.00 -7.01
C GLY A 54 12.47 -11.20 -7.50
N GLU A 55 13.73 -11.00 -7.85
CA GLU A 55 14.67 -12.06 -8.23
C GLU A 55 14.94 -13.04 -7.09
N LEU A 56 15.14 -12.55 -5.86
CA LEU A 56 15.37 -13.41 -4.70
C LEU A 56 14.16 -14.29 -4.37
N ILE A 57 12.94 -13.74 -4.44
CA ILE A 57 11.71 -14.47 -4.12
C ILE A 57 11.15 -15.22 -5.34
N ASP A 58 11.71 -15.04 -6.54
CA ASP A 58 11.25 -15.69 -7.79
C ASP A 58 10.99 -17.19 -7.60
N PRO A 59 11.90 -17.99 -6.98
CA PRO A 59 11.69 -19.42 -6.74
C PRO A 59 10.40 -19.81 -6.01
N ILE A 60 9.79 -18.87 -5.28
CA ILE A 60 8.53 -19.02 -4.56
C ILE A 60 7.36 -18.51 -5.41
N ILE A 61 7.50 -17.33 -6.01
CA ILE A 61 6.39 -16.65 -6.69
C ILE A 61 6.15 -17.15 -8.13
N PHE A 62 7.17 -17.67 -8.83
CA PHE A 62 7.03 -18.09 -10.23
C PHE A 62 5.94 -19.15 -10.45
N LYS A 63 5.62 -19.92 -9.38
CA LYS A 63 4.62 -20.98 -9.37
C LYS A 63 3.18 -20.47 -9.22
N ILE A 64 3.00 -19.24 -8.76
CA ILE A 64 1.70 -18.69 -8.35
C ILE A 64 1.33 -17.37 -9.02
N ILE A 65 2.27 -16.75 -9.73
CA ILE A 65 2.01 -15.53 -10.47
C ILE A 65 1.14 -15.84 -11.70
N PRO A 66 -0.01 -15.16 -11.85
CA PRO A 66 -0.88 -15.38 -13.00
C PRO A 66 -0.24 -14.85 -14.30
N VAL A 67 0.43 -13.69 -14.22
CA VAL A 67 1.04 -13.01 -15.38
C VAL A 67 2.41 -12.45 -14.99
N LYS A 68 3.44 -12.75 -15.79
CA LYS A 68 4.83 -12.30 -15.58
C LYS A 68 5.04 -10.82 -15.95
N GLU A 69 4.25 -9.94 -15.37
CA GLU A 69 4.40 -8.50 -15.48
C GLU A 69 4.95 -7.91 -14.18
N SER A 70 5.82 -6.90 -14.31
CA SER A 70 6.52 -6.29 -13.17
C SER A 70 5.56 -5.75 -12.12
N GLU A 71 4.41 -5.19 -12.51
CA GLU A 71 3.43 -4.66 -11.55
C GLU A 71 2.84 -5.74 -10.63
N PHE A 72 2.68 -6.99 -11.10
CA PHE A 72 2.19 -8.09 -10.29
C PHE A 72 3.30 -8.71 -9.44
N ILE A 73 4.50 -8.86 -10.01
CA ILE A 73 5.70 -9.29 -9.26
C ILE A 73 5.93 -8.35 -8.08
N TYR A 74 5.87 -7.05 -8.31
CA TYR A 74 6.09 -6.07 -7.25
C TYR A 74 5.00 -6.13 -6.17
N GLN A 75 3.76 -6.49 -6.48
CA GLN A 75 2.73 -6.71 -5.45
C GLN A 75 3.11 -7.88 -4.53
N TYR A 76 3.62 -8.99 -5.07
CA TYR A 76 4.17 -10.08 -4.26
C TYR A 76 5.39 -9.65 -3.44
N VAL A 77 6.28 -8.83 -4.00
CA VAL A 77 7.42 -8.26 -3.26
C VAL A 77 6.93 -7.44 -2.07
N LEU A 78 5.95 -6.56 -2.26
CA LEU A 78 5.37 -5.77 -1.16
C LEU A 78 4.75 -6.67 -0.10
N GLN A 79 3.98 -7.68 -0.50
CA GLN A 79 3.39 -8.62 0.44
C GLN A 79 4.45 -9.37 1.24
N TYR A 80 5.48 -9.89 0.58
CA TYR A 80 6.55 -10.64 1.20
C TYR A 80 7.29 -9.78 2.24
N VAL A 81 7.64 -8.54 1.88
CA VAL A 81 8.26 -7.59 2.80
C VAL A 81 7.36 -7.27 3.99
N LEU A 82 6.05 -7.10 3.77
CA LEU A 82 5.08 -6.85 4.85
C LEU A 82 4.99 -8.03 5.82
N LEU A 83 4.96 -9.27 5.32
CA LEU A 83 4.96 -10.47 6.18
C LEU A 83 6.25 -10.55 7.00
N LYS A 84 7.42 -10.31 6.39
CA LYS A 84 8.68 -10.24 7.15
C LYS A 84 8.64 -9.13 8.22
N ALA A 85 8.05 -7.99 7.91
CA ALA A 85 7.88 -6.87 8.84
C ALA A 85 6.93 -7.19 10.00
N LEU A 86 5.94 -8.07 9.82
CA LEU A 86 4.96 -8.44 10.84
C LEU A 86 5.27 -9.77 11.56
N SER A 87 6.34 -10.45 11.13
CA SER A 87 6.80 -11.72 11.69
C SER A 87 7.12 -11.63 13.19
N ARG A 88 6.93 -12.74 13.91
CA ARG A 88 7.19 -12.82 15.36
C ARG A 88 8.63 -13.24 15.60
N ASP A 89 9.32 -12.50 16.45
CA ASP A 89 10.55 -12.94 17.14
C ASP A 89 11.64 -13.55 16.25
N SER A 90 11.78 -13.08 15.01
CA SER A 90 12.91 -13.47 14.17
C SER A 90 14.13 -12.61 14.48
N GLU A 91 15.15 -13.25 15.07
CA GLU A 91 16.47 -12.63 15.29
C GLU A 91 17.02 -11.95 14.03
N LYS A 92 16.83 -12.58 12.86
CA LYS A 92 17.28 -12.05 11.57
C LYS A 92 16.61 -10.72 11.20
N TYR A 93 15.38 -10.48 11.66
CA TYR A 93 14.59 -9.28 11.33
C TYR A 93 14.41 -8.31 12.52
N LYS A 94 15.16 -8.49 13.62
CA LYS A 94 15.14 -7.56 14.75
C LYS A 94 15.43 -6.12 14.36
N PHE A 95 16.30 -5.90 13.37
CA PHE A 95 16.61 -4.57 12.87
C PHE A 95 15.36 -3.89 12.25
N LEU A 96 14.52 -4.67 11.56
CA LEU A 96 13.29 -4.19 10.94
C LEU A 96 12.22 -3.93 11.98
N SER A 97 12.07 -4.85 12.95
CA SER A 97 11.16 -4.64 14.10
C SER A 97 11.54 -3.37 14.85
N LYS A 98 12.82 -3.20 15.20
CA LYS A 98 13.30 -1.99 15.89
C LYS A 98 13.01 -0.73 15.09
N PHE A 99 13.32 -0.73 13.78
CA PHE A 99 13.03 0.40 12.91
C PHE A 99 11.53 0.76 12.95
N LEU A 100 10.62 -0.20 12.84
CA LEU A 100 9.19 0.05 12.82
C LEU A 100 8.63 0.44 14.20
N THR A 101 9.14 -0.14 15.29
CA THR A 101 8.81 0.26 16.67
C THR A 101 9.27 1.70 16.94
N ASP A 102 10.44 2.12 16.45
CA ASP A 102 10.91 3.51 16.61
C ASP A 102 10.02 4.50 15.84
N GLN A 103 9.50 4.09 14.68
CA GLN A 103 8.65 4.93 13.82
C GLN A 103 7.21 5.06 14.33
N PHE A 104 6.61 3.95 14.77
CA PHE A 104 5.17 3.87 15.06
C PHE A 104 4.86 3.50 16.51
N LYS A 105 5.87 3.19 17.32
CA LYS A 105 5.74 2.86 18.75
C LYS A 105 4.70 1.76 18.98
N TYR A 106 3.78 1.99 19.90
CA TYR A 106 2.75 1.05 20.30
C TYR A 106 1.82 0.63 19.15
N ASP A 107 1.62 1.48 18.15
CA ASP A 107 0.73 1.16 17.02
C ASP A 107 1.27 -0.01 16.19
N TYR A 108 2.59 -0.11 16.04
CA TYR A 108 3.22 -1.23 15.33
C TYR A 108 3.13 -2.54 16.11
N GLU A 109 3.38 -2.51 17.43
CA GLU A 109 3.24 -3.72 18.25
C GLU A 109 1.79 -4.22 18.28
N ASN A 110 0.82 -3.29 18.37
CA ASN A 110 -0.60 -3.64 18.25
C ASN A 110 -0.93 -4.25 16.89
N GLN A 111 -0.39 -3.70 15.79
CA GLN A 111 -0.58 -4.27 14.46
C GLN A 111 0.02 -5.67 14.33
N LYS A 112 1.19 -5.94 14.92
CA LYS A 112 1.73 -7.32 14.98
C LYS A 112 0.78 -8.26 15.71
N LEU A 113 0.20 -7.84 16.83
CA LEU A 113 -0.76 -8.67 17.57
C LEU A 113 -2.00 -8.96 16.73
N ILE A 114 -2.60 -7.93 16.11
CA ILE A 114 -3.78 -8.05 15.25
C ILE A 114 -3.49 -8.94 14.03
N SER A 115 -2.37 -8.71 13.34
CA SER A 115 -1.98 -9.50 12.17
C SER A 115 -1.85 -10.98 12.53
N ASN A 116 -1.15 -11.30 13.62
CA ASN A 116 -0.99 -12.69 14.05
C ASN A 116 -2.30 -13.35 14.51
N PHE A 117 -3.19 -12.59 15.15
CA PHE A 117 -4.53 -13.07 15.48
C PHE A 117 -5.31 -13.43 14.20
N ASN A 118 -5.31 -12.55 13.20
CA ASN A 118 -5.99 -12.78 11.92
C ASN A 118 -5.40 -13.98 11.15
N LEU A 119 -4.08 -14.17 11.22
CA LEU A 119 -3.41 -15.34 10.63
C LEU A 119 -3.83 -16.64 11.32
N ALA A 120 -3.93 -16.63 12.66
CA ALA A 120 -4.40 -17.78 13.43
C ALA A 120 -5.88 -18.10 13.15
N GLU A 121 -6.74 -17.09 13.01
CA GLU A 121 -8.14 -17.29 12.60
C GLU A 121 -8.25 -17.87 11.18
N SER A 122 -7.45 -17.36 10.23
CA SER A 122 -7.39 -17.91 8.87
C SER A 122 -6.91 -19.35 8.88
N HIS A 123 -5.87 -19.66 9.64
CA HIS A 123 -5.37 -21.02 9.84
C HIS A 123 -6.45 -21.98 10.34
N GLN A 124 -7.17 -21.60 11.39
CA GLN A 124 -8.26 -22.39 11.95
C GLN A 124 -9.37 -22.64 10.92
N LYS A 125 -9.75 -21.61 10.13
CA LYS A 125 -10.71 -21.77 9.03
C LYS A 125 -10.21 -22.76 7.98
N PHE A 126 -8.93 -22.73 7.62
CA PHE A 126 -8.39 -23.71 6.66
C PHE A 126 -8.47 -25.14 7.19
N ILE A 127 -8.23 -25.36 8.48
CA ILE A 127 -8.41 -26.68 9.10
C ILE A 127 -9.88 -27.11 9.04
N GLU A 128 -10.80 -26.24 9.41
CA GLU A 128 -12.25 -26.51 9.41
C GLU A 128 -12.81 -26.84 8.02
N HIS A 129 -12.23 -26.23 6.98
CA HIS A 129 -12.60 -26.49 5.59
C HIS A 129 -11.74 -27.58 4.92
N GLU A 130 -10.96 -28.34 5.71
CA GLU A 130 -10.09 -29.44 5.24
C GLU A 130 -9.05 -29.00 4.19
N MET A 131 -8.63 -27.73 4.22
CA MET A 131 -7.62 -27.12 3.35
C MET A 131 -6.21 -27.31 3.92
N PHE A 132 -5.84 -28.56 4.19
CA PHE A 132 -4.66 -28.89 5.02
C PHE A 132 -3.33 -28.43 4.43
N SER A 133 -3.21 -28.38 3.10
CA SER A 133 -1.97 -27.91 2.44
C SER A 133 -1.71 -26.42 2.72
N ILE A 134 -2.79 -25.62 2.75
CA ILE A 134 -2.71 -24.19 3.08
C ILE A 134 -2.54 -24.01 4.58
N ALA A 135 -3.26 -24.78 5.40
CA ALA A 135 -3.09 -24.74 6.85
C ALA A 135 -1.63 -25.00 7.26
N LYS A 136 -1.01 -26.05 6.68
CA LYS A 136 0.41 -26.37 6.89
C LYS A 136 1.35 -25.24 6.45
N ALA A 137 1.03 -24.50 5.40
CA ALA A 137 1.82 -23.34 5.00
C ALA A 137 1.76 -22.21 6.05
N TYR A 138 0.61 -22.01 6.70
CA TYR A 138 0.45 -21.06 7.79
C TYR A 138 1.17 -21.51 9.06
N ASP A 139 1.16 -22.82 9.38
CA ASP A 139 1.92 -23.37 10.50
C ASP A 139 3.40 -23.00 10.40
N ARG A 140 4.00 -23.12 9.21
CA ARG A 140 5.41 -22.75 9.02
C ARG A 140 5.68 -21.29 9.39
N TYR A 141 4.81 -20.37 9.01
CA TYR A 141 5.00 -18.96 9.37
C TYR A 141 4.74 -18.69 10.85
N ILE A 142 3.65 -19.23 11.41
CA ILE A 142 3.21 -18.98 12.79
C ILE A 142 4.17 -19.63 13.80
N LEU A 143 4.64 -20.86 13.52
CA LEU A 143 5.44 -21.66 14.43
C LEU A 143 6.95 -21.49 14.21
N GLU A 144 7.42 -21.38 12.96
CA GLU A 144 8.85 -21.17 12.66
C GLU A 144 9.24 -19.68 12.73
N GLY A 145 8.26 -18.78 12.86
CA GLY A 145 8.45 -17.38 13.24
C GLY A 145 8.79 -16.42 12.10
N ASN A 146 9.14 -16.90 10.90
CA ASN A 146 9.36 -16.04 9.73
C ASN A 146 9.39 -16.74 8.37
N THR A 147 9.27 -18.06 8.30
CA THR A 147 9.23 -18.78 7.02
C THR A 147 7.97 -18.40 6.26
N ILE A 148 8.09 -17.93 5.02
CA ILE A 148 6.96 -17.60 4.14
C ILE A 148 6.88 -18.61 2.98
N PRO A 149 6.04 -19.67 3.09
CA PRO A 149 5.83 -20.59 1.98
C PRO A 149 5.00 -19.99 0.85
N THR A 150 5.13 -20.58 -0.35
CA THR A 150 4.43 -20.17 -1.58
C THR A 150 2.92 -19.97 -1.39
N LEU A 151 2.23 -20.94 -0.78
CA LEU A 151 0.77 -20.89 -0.63
C LEU A 151 0.31 -19.79 0.34
N MET A 152 1.08 -19.55 1.41
CA MET A 152 0.80 -18.47 2.34
C MET A 152 0.99 -17.11 1.67
N LEU A 153 2.10 -16.94 0.94
CA LEU A 153 2.35 -15.71 0.19
C LEU A 153 1.25 -15.44 -0.83
N LYS A 154 0.79 -16.47 -1.56
CA LYS A 154 -0.35 -16.36 -2.49
C LYS A 154 -1.60 -15.83 -1.78
N ASN A 155 -2.00 -16.50 -0.70
CA ASN A 155 -3.24 -16.17 -0.01
C ASN A 155 -3.20 -14.78 0.64
N GLU A 156 -2.07 -14.43 1.26
CA GLU A 156 -1.90 -13.13 1.90
C GLU A 156 -1.71 -11.99 0.88
N THR A 157 -1.24 -12.24 -0.34
CA THR A 157 -1.25 -11.20 -1.39
C THR A 157 -2.69 -10.80 -1.75
N PHE A 158 -3.62 -11.76 -1.76
CA PHE A 158 -5.04 -11.53 -2.03
C PHE A 158 -5.86 -11.11 -0.79
N SER A 159 -5.21 -10.81 0.34
CA SER A 159 -5.90 -10.26 1.50
C SER A 159 -5.98 -8.73 1.41
N VAL A 160 -7.12 -8.17 1.87
CA VAL A 160 -7.28 -6.71 1.92
C VAL A 160 -6.37 -6.13 2.98
N LYS A 161 -5.55 -5.14 2.61
CA LYS A 161 -4.64 -4.45 3.52
C LYS A 161 -5.34 -3.40 4.35
N ASN A 162 -4.92 -3.28 5.61
CA ASN A 162 -5.40 -2.22 6.49
C ASN A 162 -4.50 -0.97 6.38
N ASP A 163 -4.87 0.14 7.03
CA ASP A 163 -4.11 1.38 6.93
C ASP A 163 -2.69 1.26 7.51
N MET A 164 -2.52 0.44 8.55
CA MET A 164 -1.23 0.26 9.21
C MET A 164 -0.26 -0.56 8.36
N ASP A 165 -0.74 -1.57 7.64
CA ASP A 165 0.05 -2.32 6.66
C ASP A 165 0.66 -1.38 5.60
N LEU A 166 -0.16 -0.44 5.12
CA LEU A 166 0.24 0.54 4.10
C LEU A 166 1.24 1.56 4.66
N LYS A 167 1.06 2.01 5.91
CA LYS A 167 2.03 2.87 6.61
C LYS A 167 3.38 2.18 6.80
N ILE A 168 3.37 0.89 7.19
CA ILE A 168 4.60 0.09 7.34
C ILE A 168 5.33 0.02 6.00
N LEU A 169 4.62 -0.34 4.92
CA LEU A 169 5.21 -0.39 3.58
C LEU A 169 5.80 0.96 3.18
N MET A 170 5.03 2.05 3.26
CA MET A 170 5.53 3.39 2.92
C MET A 170 6.77 3.77 3.73
N SER A 171 6.83 3.43 5.03
CA SER A 171 7.98 3.72 5.89
C SER A 171 9.24 2.94 5.51
N ILE A 172 9.10 1.65 5.19
CA ILE A 172 10.21 0.82 4.70
C ILE A 172 10.74 1.36 3.36
N PHE A 173 9.84 1.87 2.50
CA PHE A 173 10.19 2.47 1.21
C PHE A 173 10.58 3.96 1.26
N GLY A 174 10.79 4.52 2.45
CA GLY A 174 11.42 5.83 2.59
C GLY A 174 10.45 7.00 2.71
N PHE A 175 9.23 6.78 3.19
CA PHE A 175 8.26 7.85 3.44
C PHE A 175 7.79 7.86 4.91
N ASP A 176 7.72 9.04 5.51
CA ASP A 176 7.14 9.27 6.83
C ASP A 176 5.63 9.49 6.72
N PHE A 177 4.85 8.86 7.60
CA PHE A 177 3.42 9.17 7.72
C PHE A 177 3.21 10.48 8.49
N VAL A 178 2.41 11.39 7.93
CA VAL A 178 2.02 12.63 8.59
C VAL A 178 0.70 12.40 9.32
N ALA A 179 0.77 12.30 10.64
CA ALA A 179 -0.40 12.04 11.49
C ALA A 179 -1.21 13.31 11.77
N TYR A 180 -2.52 13.20 11.65
CA TYR A 180 -3.53 14.21 11.99
C TYR A 180 -4.39 13.75 13.18
N ASN A 181 -5.21 14.65 13.71
CA ASN A 181 -6.08 14.35 14.85
C ASN A 181 -7.32 13.55 14.43
N SER A 182 -7.13 12.28 14.09
CA SER A 182 -8.17 11.29 13.81
C SER A 182 -7.76 9.91 14.34
N THR A 183 -8.71 8.98 14.46
CA THR A 183 -8.48 7.65 15.06
C THR A 183 -7.32 6.88 14.41
N ASN A 184 -7.13 7.03 13.10
CA ASN A 184 -6.09 6.37 12.32
C ASN A 184 -5.02 7.36 11.83
N GLY A 185 -5.02 8.58 12.34
CA GLY A 185 -4.09 9.65 11.95
C GLY A 185 -4.30 10.21 10.53
N ALA A 186 -5.29 9.75 9.77
CA ALA A 186 -5.57 10.29 8.44
C ALA A 186 -6.20 11.69 8.51
N LEU A 187 -6.03 12.48 7.45
CA LEU A 187 -6.78 13.71 7.26
C LEU A 187 -8.21 13.36 6.83
N VAL A 188 -9.21 13.79 7.59
CA VAL A 188 -10.62 13.49 7.36
C VAL A 188 -11.41 14.77 7.25
N TYR A 189 -12.30 14.85 6.27
CA TYR A 189 -13.18 16.01 6.17
C TYR A 189 -14.21 16.03 7.31
N ASN A 190 -14.21 17.12 8.06
CA ASN A 190 -15.26 17.44 9.02
C ASN A 190 -15.87 18.79 8.66
N LYS A 191 -17.21 18.91 8.62
CA LYS A 191 -17.91 20.16 8.30
C LYS A 191 -17.51 21.33 9.21
N LYS A 192 -17.05 21.06 10.42
CA LYS A 192 -16.56 22.07 11.38
C LYS A 192 -15.09 22.43 11.17
N ASP A 193 -14.34 21.59 10.46
CA ASP A 193 -12.92 21.77 10.23
C ASP A 193 -12.70 22.66 9.01
N LYS A 194 -12.37 23.93 9.29
CA LYS A 194 -12.06 24.93 8.28
C LYS A 194 -10.64 24.78 7.72
N GLU A 195 -9.79 23.99 8.37
CA GLU A 195 -8.39 23.80 8.01
C GLU A 195 -8.18 22.61 7.09
N PHE A 196 -9.09 21.63 7.06
CA PHE A 196 -9.03 20.45 6.19
C PHE A 196 -8.56 20.76 4.75
N LEU A 197 -9.23 21.73 4.11
CA LEU A 197 -8.94 22.08 2.72
C LEU A 197 -7.57 22.74 2.56
N ASP A 198 -7.19 23.61 3.50
CA ASP A 198 -5.87 24.24 3.53
C ASP A 198 -4.76 23.19 3.69
N ILE A 199 -4.94 22.24 4.60
CA ILE A 199 -4.01 21.13 4.83
C ILE A 199 -3.91 20.24 3.59
N LEU A 200 -5.04 19.82 3.01
CA LEU A 200 -5.04 18.97 1.82
C LEU A 200 -4.36 19.65 0.64
N CYS A 201 -4.68 20.93 0.38
CA CYS A 201 -4.05 21.71 -0.69
C CYS A 201 -2.54 21.87 -0.48
N LYS A 202 -2.10 22.26 0.73
CA LYS A 202 -0.66 22.36 1.06
C LYS A 202 0.06 21.03 0.90
N SER A 203 -0.58 19.96 1.34
CA SER A 203 -0.02 18.62 1.25
C SER A 203 0.10 18.16 -0.19
N TYR A 204 -0.88 18.45 -1.02
CA TYR A 204 -0.88 18.10 -2.44
C TYR A 204 0.09 18.93 -3.28
N ILE A 205 0.32 20.20 -2.96
CA ILE A 205 1.28 21.03 -3.70
C ILE A 205 2.73 20.69 -3.37
N ASN A 206 3.01 20.12 -2.21
CA ASN A 206 4.36 19.69 -1.85
C ASN A 206 4.78 18.46 -2.68
N PRO A 207 5.80 18.56 -3.56
CA PRO A 207 6.22 17.45 -4.42
C PRO A 207 6.83 16.26 -3.66
N GLU A 208 7.24 16.45 -2.41
CA GLU A 208 7.74 15.37 -1.54
C GLU A 208 6.62 14.55 -0.92
N ASN A 209 5.37 15.01 -1.02
CA ASN A 209 4.24 14.30 -0.46
C ASN A 209 3.64 13.31 -1.45
N ARG A 210 3.05 12.25 -0.91
CA ARG A 210 2.24 11.25 -1.58
C ARG A 210 0.95 11.12 -0.79
N ILE A 211 -0.18 11.05 -1.49
CA ILE A 211 -1.48 11.05 -0.83
C ILE A 211 -2.25 9.81 -1.26
N LEU A 212 -2.37 8.88 -0.32
CA LEU A 212 -3.24 7.72 -0.45
C LEU A 212 -4.66 8.14 -0.05
N PHE A 213 -5.62 7.77 -0.87
CA PHE A 213 -7.04 8.04 -0.68
C PHE A 213 -7.75 6.73 -0.35
N GLY A 214 -8.37 6.67 0.83
CA GLY A 214 -9.11 5.51 1.32
C GLY A 214 -10.62 5.73 1.28
N ASP A 215 -11.35 4.77 0.73
CA ASP A 215 -12.81 4.67 0.79
C ASP A 215 -13.19 3.36 1.49
N GLY A 216 -13.40 3.43 2.81
CA GLY A 216 -13.56 2.24 3.65
C GLY A 216 -12.32 1.34 3.63
N LYS A 217 -12.43 0.17 3.00
CA LYS A 217 -11.34 -0.80 2.81
C LYS A 217 -10.72 -0.79 1.41
N HIS A 218 -11.15 0.14 0.56
CA HIS A 218 -10.63 0.32 -0.78
C HIS A 218 -9.57 1.42 -0.80
N TRP A 219 -8.48 1.18 -1.52
CA TRP A 219 -7.31 2.05 -1.57
C TRP A 219 -7.07 2.54 -2.99
N GLN A 220 -6.88 3.85 -3.09
CA GLN A 220 -6.71 4.60 -4.34
C GLN A 220 -5.65 5.67 -4.13
N ILE A 221 -5.15 6.27 -5.21
CA ILE A 221 -4.14 7.35 -5.08
C ILE A 221 -4.70 8.68 -5.56
N LEU A 222 -4.47 9.73 -4.79
CA LEU A 222 -4.83 11.09 -5.21
C LEU A 222 -3.83 11.56 -6.28
N THR A 223 -4.35 11.85 -7.46
CA THR A 223 -3.55 12.27 -8.63
C THR A 223 -3.86 13.69 -9.07
N GLY A 224 -4.90 14.32 -8.52
CA GLY A 224 -5.23 15.69 -8.85
C GLY A 224 -6.10 16.34 -7.78
N LEU A 225 -5.88 17.63 -7.57
CA LEU A 225 -6.75 18.51 -6.80
C LEU A 225 -6.89 19.80 -7.57
N HIS A 226 -8.08 20.07 -8.07
CA HIS A 226 -8.34 21.19 -8.96
C HIS A 226 -9.64 21.89 -8.60
N THR A 227 -9.77 23.14 -9.04
CA THR A 227 -10.99 23.92 -8.94
C THR A 227 -11.44 24.33 -10.34
N ARG A 228 -12.75 24.53 -10.53
CA ARG A 228 -13.30 24.99 -11.81
C ARG A 228 -12.97 26.45 -12.13
N ASP A 229 -12.53 27.20 -11.12
CA ASP A 229 -12.24 28.63 -11.23
C ASP A 229 -10.82 28.90 -10.68
N LEU A 230 -9.85 28.97 -11.58
CA LEU A 230 -8.42 29.13 -11.25
C LEU A 230 -8.14 30.41 -10.45
N ASP A 231 -8.99 31.43 -10.56
CA ASP A 231 -8.88 32.67 -9.77
C ASP A 231 -9.12 32.43 -8.27
N LYS A 232 -9.57 31.22 -7.87
CA LYS A 232 -9.76 30.79 -6.48
C LYS A 232 -8.52 30.19 -5.83
N TRP A 233 -7.48 29.83 -6.59
CA TRP A 233 -6.16 29.49 -6.02
C TRP A 233 -5.41 30.79 -5.72
N ILE A 234 -5.46 31.24 -4.47
CA ILE A 234 -4.74 32.45 -4.09
C ILE A 234 -3.60 32.09 -3.16
N MET A 235 -2.39 32.20 -3.68
CA MET A 235 -1.17 32.23 -2.90
C MET A 235 -1.07 33.62 -2.25
N LYS A 236 -1.28 33.71 -0.94
CA LYS A 236 -1.04 34.95 -0.18
C LYS A 236 -0.05 34.64 0.94
N ASN A 237 1.13 35.28 0.89
CA ASN A 237 2.21 35.11 1.88
C ASN A 237 2.63 33.64 2.04
N GLU A 238 2.90 32.93 0.93
CA GLU A 238 3.28 31.49 0.91
C GLU A 238 2.23 30.52 1.49
N LYS A 239 1.06 31.04 1.88
CA LYS A 239 -0.10 30.23 2.24
C LYS A 239 -1.03 30.14 1.05
N ILE A 240 -1.35 28.92 0.65
CA ILE A 240 -2.51 28.65 -0.20
C ILE A 240 -3.72 29.01 0.65
N ALA A 241 -4.38 30.13 0.36
CA ALA A 241 -5.63 30.47 1.00
C ALA A 241 -6.74 30.03 0.04
N PRO A 242 -7.39 28.88 0.25
CA PRO A 242 -8.61 28.59 -0.49
C PRO A 242 -9.61 29.70 -0.16
N LYS A 243 -9.88 30.64 -1.09
CA LYS A 243 -10.93 31.65 -0.91
C LYS A 243 -12.34 31.04 -1.00
N SER A 244 -12.42 29.73 -1.15
CA SER A 244 -13.56 29.03 -1.72
C SER A 244 -14.03 27.87 -0.86
N SER A 245 -15.29 27.48 -1.07
CA SER A 245 -15.93 26.36 -0.39
C SER A 245 -15.39 25.03 -0.95
N ILE A 246 -15.41 23.97 -0.14
CA ILE A 246 -15.12 22.59 -0.59
C ILE A 246 -15.88 22.17 -1.85
N LYS A 247 -17.06 22.78 -2.10
CA LYS A 247 -17.88 22.56 -3.30
C LYS A 247 -17.22 22.97 -4.60
N ASP A 248 -16.20 23.83 -4.53
CA ASP A 248 -15.48 24.34 -5.69
C ASP A 248 -14.31 23.45 -6.10
N TYR A 249 -13.98 22.42 -5.31
CA TYR A 249 -12.87 21.52 -5.57
C TYR A 249 -13.35 20.17 -6.08
N VAL A 250 -12.55 19.63 -7.00
CA VAL A 250 -12.67 18.29 -7.54
C VAL A 250 -11.34 17.60 -7.31
N ILE A 251 -11.39 16.35 -6.86
CA ILE A 251 -10.21 15.50 -6.82
C ILE A 251 -10.22 14.58 -8.04
N SER A 252 -9.02 14.25 -8.51
CA SER A 252 -8.79 13.12 -9.40
C SER A 252 -8.03 12.04 -8.67
N TYR A 253 -8.39 10.79 -8.89
CA TYR A 253 -7.73 9.64 -8.28
C TYR A 253 -7.60 8.49 -9.26
N ASN A 254 -6.56 7.68 -9.12
CA ASN A 254 -6.45 6.42 -9.87
C ASN A 254 -7.01 5.29 -9.00
N ASP A 255 -7.91 4.51 -9.59
CA ASP A 255 -8.48 3.32 -8.97
C ASP A 255 -7.80 2.06 -9.54
N PRO A 256 -7.22 1.18 -8.72
CA PRO A 256 -6.60 -0.04 -9.22
C PRO A 256 -7.60 -1.17 -9.52
N ILE A 257 -8.88 -1.11 -9.08
CA ILE A 257 -9.92 -2.11 -9.43
C ILE A 257 -10.32 -1.92 -10.88
N ILE A 258 -10.67 -0.68 -11.23
CA ILE A 258 -10.95 -0.29 -12.59
C ILE A 258 -9.79 0.63 -12.97
N PRO A 259 -8.74 0.13 -13.63
CA PRO A 259 -7.50 0.87 -13.90
C PRO A 259 -7.80 2.04 -14.83
N LYS A 260 -8.34 3.11 -14.27
CA LYS A 260 -8.67 4.38 -14.91
C LYS A 260 -8.58 5.49 -13.88
N GLN A 261 -8.39 6.71 -14.39
CA GLN A 261 -8.53 7.89 -13.57
C GLN A 261 -10.01 8.24 -13.42
N HIS A 262 -10.41 8.50 -12.18
CA HIS A 262 -11.72 9.00 -11.81
C HIS A 262 -11.63 10.44 -11.33
N SER A 263 -12.76 11.12 -11.25
CA SER A 263 -12.84 12.44 -10.63
C SER A 263 -14.17 12.62 -9.90
N VAL A 264 -14.14 13.28 -8.75
CA VAL A 264 -15.32 13.48 -7.90
C VAL A 264 -15.25 14.85 -7.24
N GLN A 265 -16.40 15.49 -7.02
CA GLN A 265 -16.41 16.75 -6.28
C GLN A 265 -16.03 16.48 -4.82
N LEU A 266 -15.16 17.30 -4.26
CA LEU A 266 -14.67 17.12 -2.89
C LEU A 266 -15.81 17.22 -1.84
N LYS A 267 -16.93 17.89 -2.18
CA LYS A 267 -18.15 17.92 -1.34
C LYS A 267 -18.91 16.60 -1.28
N GLU A 268 -18.76 15.75 -2.31
CA GLU A 268 -19.43 14.44 -2.44
C GLU A 268 -18.65 13.37 -1.69
N ILE A 269 -17.41 13.67 -1.32
CA ILE A 269 -16.59 12.88 -0.40
C ILE A 269 -17.24 13.01 0.99
N ILE A 270 -17.88 11.91 1.41
CA ILE A 270 -18.59 11.82 2.69
C ILE A 270 -17.52 11.77 3.81
N SER A 271 -17.92 11.97 5.06
CA SER A 271 -17.05 11.84 6.26
C SER A 271 -16.44 10.44 6.46
N GLN A 272 -16.53 9.54 5.49
CA GLN A 272 -16.00 8.18 5.52
C GLN A 272 -14.71 8.01 4.71
N ASN A 273 -14.29 9.05 3.97
CA ASN A 273 -13.05 8.98 3.20
C ASN A 273 -11.88 9.55 4.01
N TYR A 274 -10.72 8.91 3.83
CA TYR A 274 -9.51 9.18 4.57
C TYR A 274 -8.38 9.55 3.61
N PHE A 275 -7.66 10.63 3.90
CA PHE A 275 -6.48 11.04 3.16
C PHE A 275 -5.24 10.76 4.01
N TYR A 276 -4.45 9.76 3.63
CA TYR A 276 -3.19 9.44 4.30
C TYR A 276 -2.06 10.12 3.55
N ILE A 277 -1.38 11.03 4.25
CA ILE A 277 -0.33 11.85 3.68
C ILE A 277 1.01 11.26 4.12
N PHE A 278 1.85 11.00 3.14
CA PHE A 278 3.19 10.46 3.32
C PHE A 278 4.19 11.46 2.77
N THR A 279 5.22 11.81 3.53
CA THR A 279 6.29 12.73 3.11
C THR A 279 7.57 11.95 2.90
N LYS A 280 8.27 12.17 1.79
CA LYS A 280 9.55 11.53 1.54
C LYS A 280 10.56 11.83 2.66
N LYS A 281 11.22 10.79 3.17
CA LYS A 281 12.28 10.92 4.18
C LYS A 281 13.46 11.68 3.58
N LYS A 282 14.07 12.53 4.41
CA LYS A 282 15.38 13.14 4.10
C LYS A 282 16.50 12.12 4.24
N SER A 283 16.38 11.20 5.19
CA SER A 283 17.31 10.09 5.39
C SER A 283 17.02 8.95 4.42
N ASP A 284 18.07 8.23 4.08
CA ASP A 284 18.00 7.13 3.14
C ASP A 284 17.88 5.79 3.89
N ASN A 285 16.99 4.91 3.41
CA ASN A 285 16.78 3.56 3.97
C ASN A 285 17.75 2.52 3.39
N SER A 286 18.83 2.89 2.70
CA SER A 286 19.75 1.92 2.06
C SER A 286 20.26 0.83 3.02
N ILE A 287 20.63 1.19 4.25
CA ILE A 287 21.12 0.22 5.25
C ILE A 287 20.01 -0.76 5.65
N LEU A 288 18.79 -0.27 5.80
CA LEU A 288 17.62 -1.11 6.07
C LEU A 288 17.43 -2.14 4.94
N TRP A 289 17.53 -1.68 3.69
CA TRP A 289 17.38 -2.54 2.52
C TRP A 289 18.50 -3.55 2.34
N GLU A 290 19.75 -3.17 2.62
CA GLU A 290 20.90 -4.08 2.59
C GLU A 290 20.72 -5.23 3.59
N HIS A 291 20.38 -4.91 4.85
CA HIS A 291 20.10 -5.93 5.86
C HIS A 291 18.91 -6.81 5.46
N LEU A 292 17.85 -6.21 4.89
CA LEU A 292 16.68 -6.96 4.44
C LEU A 292 17.03 -7.92 3.31
N GLN A 293 17.72 -7.47 2.26
CA GLN A 293 18.12 -8.32 1.14
C GLN A 293 19.00 -9.48 1.61
N ASN A 294 19.95 -9.22 2.52
CA ASN A 294 20.80 -10.26 3.09
C ASN A 294 20.00 -11.29 3.90
N ALA A 295 19.04 -10.84 4.70
CA ALA A 295 18.18 -11.75 5.47
C ALA A 295 17.30 -12.61 4.56
N ILE A 296 16.69 -12.01 3.53
CA ILE A 296 15.85 -12.70 2.53
C ILE A 296 16.68 -13.77 1.80
N ALA A 297 17.86 -13.42 1.28
CA ALA A 297 18.71 -14.36 0.56
C ALA A 297 19.07 -15.61 1.39
N GLN A 298 19.14 -15.50 2.71
CA GLN A 298 19.39 -16.63 3.61
C GLN A 298 18.14 -17.46 3.94
N ASP A 299 16.95 -16.88 3.84
CA ASP A 299 15.68 -17.54 4.17
C ASP A 299 15.13 -18.34 2.98
N ILE A 300 15.30 -17.84 1.75
CA ILE A 300 14.73 -18.44 0.53
C ILE A 300 14.99 -19.95 0.41
N PRO A 301 16.21 -20.49 0.62
CA PRO A 301 16.43 -21.93 0.54
C PRO A 301 15.51 -22.77 1.45
N ASN A 302 15.09 -22.24 2.60
CA ASN A 302 14.19 -22.93 3.53
C ASN A 302 12.70 -22.69 3.22
N GLU A 303 12.38 -21.65 2.45
CA GLU A 303 11.02 -21.27 2.03
C GLU A 303 10.61 -21.94 0.72
N MET A 304 11.60 -22.41 -0.05
CA MET A 304 11.45 -23.26 -1.24
C MET A 304 10.99 -24.67 -0.86
N ASP A 305 9.78 -24.81 -0.32
CA ASP A 305 9.27 -26.10 0.15
C ASP A 305 8.30 -26.78 -0.83
N GLU A 306 8.19 -28.10 -0.72
CA GLU A 306 7.54 -29.03 -1.66
C GLU A 306 6.00 -29.00 -1.64
N THR A 307 5.37 -28.06 -0.94
CA THR A 307 3.89 -27.99 -0.79
C THR A 307 3.14 -27.75 -2.10
N SER A 308 3.84 -27.43 -3.20
CA SER A 308 3.26 -27.42 -4.55
C SER A 308 3.06 -28.81 -5.18
N ASN A 309 3.61 -29.88 -4.59
CA ASN A 309 3.51 -31.25 -5.13
C ASN A 309 2.34 -32.07 -4.58
N SER A 310 1.54 -31.56 -3.63
CA SER A 310 0.40 -32.30 -3.07
C SER A 310 -0.85 -32.21 -3.96
N GLN A 311 -0.80 -32.81 -5.16
CA GLN A 311 -1.97 -33.01 -6.01
C GLN A 311 -3.00 -34.00 -5.42
N ASN A 312 -2.75 -34.58 -4.24
CA ASN A 312 -3.49 -35.73 -3.72
C ASN A 312 -4.63 -35.42 -2.73
N ASN A 313 -4.91 -34.15 -2.40
CA ASN A 313 -6.09 -33.81 -1.59
C ASN A 313 -7.24 -33.30 -2.48
N ARG A 314 -8.31 -34.09 -2.52
CA ARG A 314 -9.50 -33.88 -3.37
C ARG A 314 -10.25 -32.59 -3.02
N THR A 315 -10.22 -32.16 -1.75
CA THR A 315 -10.80 -30.90 -1.23
C THR A 315 -9.96 -29.68 -1.58
N ASP A 316 -8.63 -29.76 -1.44
CA ASP A 316 -7.70 -28.71 -1.86
C ASP A 316 -7.93 -28.37 -3.35
N ASN A 317 -7.94 -29.39 -4.22
CA ASN A 317 -8.17 -29.22 -5.66
C ASN A 317 -9.55 -28.63 -6.02
N LYS A 318 -10.58 -28.86 -5.19
CA LYS A 318 -11.92 -28.32 -5.42
C LYS A 318 -11.99 -26.84 -5.05
N PHE A 319 -11.31 -26.39 -3.98
CA PHE A 319 -11.18 -24.95 -3.69
C PHE A 319 -10.34 -24.23 -4.74
N TYR A 320 -9.23 -24.84 -5.19
CA TYR A 320 -8.41 -24.29 -6.27
C TYR A 320 -9.13 -24.19 -7.62
N LYS A 321 -10.17 -25.01 -7.84
CA LYS A 321 -11.03 -24.90 -9.02
C LYS A 321 -12.20 -23.95 -8.76
N ASP A 322 -13.01 -24.20 -7.75
CA ASP A 322 -14.29 -23.49 -7.58
C ASP A 322 -14.13 -22.09 -6.93
N GLY A 323 -13.05 -21.83 -6.19
CA GLY A 323 -12.76 -20.54 -5.56
C GLY A 323 -11.76 -19.65 -6.30
N LEU A 324 -11.08 -20.19 -7.33
CA LEU A 324 -10.01 -19.52 -8.10
C LEU A 324 -10.21 -19.60 -9.64
N ILE A 325 -11.20 -20.33 -10.18
CA ILE A 325 -11.67 -20.19 -11.59
C ILE A 325 -12.48 -18.89 -11.74
N GLY A 326 -11.86 -17.78 -11.38
CA GLY A 326 -12.19 -16.44 -11.87
C GLY A 326 -10.97 -15.75 -12.47
N ASP A 327 -9.76 -16.31 -12.30
CA ASP A 327 -8.50 -15.68 -12.69
C ASP A 327 -8.29 -15.64 -14.21
N ASP A 328 -8.89 -16.54 -15.00
CA ASP A 328 -8.80 -16.54 -16.47
C ASP A 328 -9.96 -15.78 -17.15
N GLU A 329 -11.02 -15.41 -16.43
CA GLU A 329 -12.21 -14.75 -17.01
C GLU A 329 -12.29 -13.24 -16.72
N LEU A 330 -11.37 -12.70 -15.91
CA LEU A 330 -11.35 -11.29 -15.51
C LEU A 330 -10.21 -10.46 -16.11
N PHE A 331 -9.44 -11.01 -17.05
CA PHE A 331 -8.41 -10.27 -17.81
C PHE A 331 -8.76 -10.17 -19.30
#